data_AF-A0A2N9BFT0-F1
#
_entry.id   AF-A0A2N9BFT0-F1
#
_cell.length_a   1.000
_cell.length_b   1.000
_cell.length_c   1.000
_cell.angle_alpha   90.00
_cell.angle_beta   90.00
_cell.angle_gamma   90.00
#
_symmetry.space_group_name_H-M   'P 1'
#
loop_
_entity.id
_entity.type
_entity.pdbx_description
1 polymer ?
#
loop_
_entity_poly.entity_id
_entity_poly.type
_entity_poly.pdbx_seq_one_letter_code
_entity_poly.pdbx_strand_id
1 'polypeptide(L)' 'MPIQGGGLRAALASVNRQPAVAFYLWRKPEGAYLPLTIDVLRVKGGAITEIVTFHDDQFPRLGLPERLPADGTE' A
#
# COMPACT_ATOMS: atom_id res chain seq x y z
N MET A 1 8.68 -24.10 15.28
CA MET A 1 8.69 -23.41 13.98
C MET A 1 8.06 -22.04 14.20
N PRO A 2 8.79 -20.91 14.18
CA PRO A 2 8.14 -19.62 14.40
C PRO A 2 7.38 -19.22 13.14
N ILE A 3 6.09 -18.89 13.30
CA ILE A 3 5.31 -18.14 12.32
C ILE A 3 5.95 -16.76 12.20
N GLN A 4 6.88 -16.58 11.26
CA GLN A 4 7.41 -15.26 11.00
C GLN A 4 6.29 -14.41 10.39
N GLY A 5 5.75 -13.49 11.20
CA GLY A 5 4.68 -12.59 10.80
C GLY A 5 5.07 -11.82 9.53
N GLY A 6 4.21 -11.89 8.52
CA GLY A 6 4.32 -11.01 7.36
C GLY A 6 4.08 -9.57 7.81
N GLY A 7 5.09 -8.71 7.66
CA GLY A 7 4.93 -7.29 7.94
C GLY A 7 4.08 -6.64 6.84
N LEU A 8 3.16 -5.76 7.23
CA LEU A 8 2.41 -4.89 6.31
C LEU A 8 2.81 -3.44 6.58
N ARG A 9 3.09 -2.68 5.53
CA ARG A 9 3.29 -1.23 5.58
C ARG A 9 2.21 -0.52 4.79
N ALA A 10 1.72 0.59 5.34
CA ALA A 10 0.78 1.47 4.67
C ALA A 10 1.49 2.79 4.32
N ALA A 11 1.25 3.28 3.11
CA ALA A 11 1.67 4.60 2.66
C ALA A 11 0.44 5.40 2.26
N LEU A 12 0.37 6.66 2.71
CA LEU A 12 -0.70 7.56 2.30
C LEU A 12 -0.50 7.96 0.83
N ALA A 13 -1.60 7.96 0.09
CA ALA A 13 -1.63 8.31 -1.33
C ALA A 13 -2.89 9.13 -1.64
N SER A 14 -2.97 9.60 -2.88
CA SER A 14 -4.17 10.24 -3.42
C SER A 14 -4.36 9.83 -4.87
N VAL A 15 -5.57 9.38 -5.21
CA VAL A 15 -5.91 8.91 -6.57
C VAL A 15 -7.14 9.67 -7.03
N ASN A 16 -7.07 10.37 -8.17
CA ASN A 16 -8.18 11.16 -8.71
C ASN A 16 -8.78 12.17 -7.69
N ARG A 17 -7.93 12.78 -6.85
CA ARG A 17 -8.32 13.67 -5.73
C ARG A 17 -9.11 12.99 -4.60
N GLN A 18 -9.13 11.66 -4.55
CA GLN A 18 -9.67 10.89 -3.44
C GLN A 18 -8.53 10.41 -2.54
N PRO A 19 -8.74 10.36 -1.22
CA PRO A 19 -7.78 9.76 -0.30
C PRO A 19 -7.60 8.28 -0.64
N ALA A 20 -6.35 7.80 -0.57
CA ALA A 20 -6.03 6.41 -0.82
C ALA A 20 -4.94 5.92 0.13
N VAL A 21 -4.87 4.60 0.32
CA VAL A 21 -3.85 3.93 1.13
C VAL A 21 -3.22 2.82 0.31
N ALA A 22 -1.91 2.94 0.05
CA ALA A 22 -1.13 1.92 -0.62
C ALA A 22 -0.53 0.97 0.42
N PHE A 23 -0.70 -0.33 0.20
CA PHE A 23 -0.19 -1.37 1.07
C PHE A 23 0.99 -2.09 0.43
N TYR A 24 1.98 -2.37 1.27
CA TYR A 24 3.17 -3.13 0.91
C TYR A 24 3.35 -4.29 1.86
N LEU A 25 3.54 -5.49 1.32
CA LEU A 25 3.74 -6.71 2.08
C LEU A 25 5.23 -7.06 2.14
N TRP A 26 5.71 -7.42 3.31
CA TRP A 26 7.06 -7.93 3.49
C TRP A 26 7.23 -9.24 2.71
N ARG A 27 8.20 -9.25 1.80
CA ARG A 27 8.57 -10.43 1.03
C ARG A 27 9.99 -10.83 1.42
N LYS A 28 10.09 -11.95 2.15
CA LYS A 28 11.37 -12.42 2.71
C LYS A 28 12.43 -12.74 1.65
N PRO A 29 12.12 -13.43 0.52
CA PRO A 29 13.12 -13.70 -0.50
C PRO A 29 13.76 -12.43 -1.07
N GLU A 30 13.01 -11.34 -1.09
CA GLU A 30 13.38 -10.05 -1.68
C GLU A 30 13.95 -9.08 -0.64
N GLY A 31 13.81 -9.39 0.65
CA GLY A 31 14.27 -8.54 1.74
C GLY A 31 13.65 -7.14 1.71
N ALA A 32 12.44 -7.02 1.15
CA ALA A 32 11.79 -5.73 0.92
C ALA A 32 10.27 -5.83 1.11
N TYR A 33 9.64 -4.67 1.32
CA TYR A 33 8.21 -4.53 1.24
C TYR A 33 7.82 -4.27 -0.22
N LEU A 34 7.09 -5.20 -0.83
CA LEU A 34 6.61 -5.07 -2.20
C LEU A 34 5.15 -4.62 -2.24
N PRO A 35 4.74 -3.86 -3.27
CA PRO A 35 3.35 -3.54 -3.53
C PRO A 35 2.41 -4.73 -3.35
N LEU A 36 1.29 -4.50 -2.67
CA LEU A 36 0.23 -5.49 -2.50
C LEU A 36 -1.06 -5.00 -3.15
N THR A 37 -1.59 -3.88 -2.67
CA THR A 37 -2.84 -3.26 -3.14
C THR A 37 -2.85 -1.77 -2.85
N ILE A 38 -3.73 -1.04 -3.52
CA ILE A 38 -4.10 0.32 -3.13
C ILE A 38 -5.62 0.42 -2.96
N ASP A 39 -6.04 0.95 -1.81
CA ASP A 39 -7.44 1.20 -1.50
C ASP A 39 -7.75 2.66 -1.73
N VAL A 40 -8.67 2.94 -2.65
CA VAL A 40 -9.21 4.29 -2.88
C VAL A 40 -10.48 4.46 -2.07
N LEU A 41 -10.51 5.50 -1.23
CA LEU A 41 -11.55 5.72 -0.25
C LEU A 41 -12.50 6.82 -0.73
N ARG A 42 -13.80 6.50 -0.80
CA ARG A 42 -14.84 7.52 -0.95
C ARG A 42 -15.28 7.99 0.43
N VAL A 43 -15.18 9.30 0.66
CA VAL A 43 -15.64 9.93 1.91
C VAL A 43 -16.84 10.82 1.63
N LYS A 44 -17.92 10.66 2.41
CA LYS A 44 -19.11 11.50 2.37
C LYS A 44 -19.57 11.79 3.79
N GLY A 45 -19.81 13.06 4.12
CA GLY A 45 -20.26 13.47 5.46
C GLY A 45 -19.28 13.10 6.58
N GLY A 46 -17.98 13.03 6.28
CA GLY A 46 -16.94 12.65 7.26
C GLY A 46 -16.77 11.14 7.48
N ALA A 47 -17.53 10.29 6.78
CA ALA A 47 -17.42 8.84 6.87
C ALA A 47 -16.95 8.21 5.55
N ILE A 48 -16.22 7.09 5.63
CA ILE A 48 -15.90 6.27 4.46
C ILE A 48 -17.17 5.53 4.05
N THR A 49 -17.61 5.73 2.81
CA THR A 49 -18.83 5.09 2.27
C THR A 49 -18.54 4.00 1.26
N GLU A 50 -17.33 3.98 0.70
CA GLU A 50 -16.90 3.01 -0.30
C GLU A 50 -15.38 2.84 -0.21
N ILE A 51 -14.93 1.60 -0.42
CA ILE A 51 -13.52 1.26 -0.57
C ILE A 51 -13.41 0.46 -1.85
N VAL A 52 -12.58 0.92 -2.78
CA VAL A 52 -12.26 0.19 -4.01
C VAL A 52 -10.79 -0.18 -3.96
N THR A 53 -10.52 -1.49 -3.97
CA THR A 53 -9.18 -2.04 -3.94
C THR A 53 -8.70 -2.32 -5.35
N PHE A 54 -7.52 -1.81 -5.68
CA PHE A 54 -6.80 -2.13 -6.91
C PHE A 54 -5.53 -2.93 -6.60
N HIS A 55 -5.13 -3.76 -7.56
CA HIS A 55 -3.89 -4.54 -7.47
C HIS A 55 -2.64 -3.66 -7.66
N ASP A 56 -1.49 -4.27 -7.41
CA ASP A 56 -0.16 -3.66 -7.51
C ASP A 56 0.21 -3.15 -8.91
N ASP A 57 -0.43 -3.67 -9.95
CA ASP A 57 -0.25 -3.24 -11.34
C ASP A 57 -0.57 -1.75 -11.57
N GLN A 58 -1.30 -1.11 -10.64
CA GLN A 58 -1.56 0.33 -10.68
C GLN A 58 -0.42 1.18 -10.12
N PHE A 59 0.51 0.64 -9.34
CA PHE A 59 1.53 1.42 -8.63
C PHE A 59 2.40 2.26 -9.58
N PRO A 60 2.92 1.72 -10.71
CA PRO A 60 3.69 2.52 -11.66
C PRO A 60 2.89 3.67 -12.27
N ARG A 61 1.59 3.45 -12.53
CA ARG A 61 0.69 4.47 -13.10
C ARG A 61 0.40 5.61 -12.12
N LEU A 62 0.48 5.30 -10.83
CA LEU A 62 0.21 6.24 -9.73
C LEU A 62 1.49 6.89 -9.19
N GLY A 63 2.66 6.58 -9.75
CA GLY A 63 3.95 7.09 -9.29
C GLY A 63 4.34 6.60 -7.88
N LEU A 64 3.78 5.46 -7.45
CA LEU A 64 4.06 4.87 -6.16
C LEU A 64 5.36 4.05 -6.23
N PRO A 65 6.15 3.99 -5.13
CA PRO A 65 7.35 3.18 -5.08
C PRO A 65 7.11 1.72 -5.46
N GLU A 66 8.02 1.13 -6.23
CA GLU A 66 7.98 -0.31 -6.57
C GLU A 66 8.41 -1.21 -5.40
N ARG A 67 9.06 -0.63 -4.38
CA ARG A 67 9.54 -1.32 -3.19
C ARG A 67 9.81 -0.32 -2.06
N LEU A 68 9.61 -0.74 -0.81
CA LEU A 68 10.08 -0.02 0.37
C LEU A 68 11.14 -0.86 1.10
N PRO A 69 12.21 -0.23 1.62
CA PRO A 69 13.25 -0.94 2.37
C PRO A 69 12.74 -1.46 3.72
N ALA A 70 13.43 -2.48 4.26
CA ALA A 70 13.09 -3.17 5.51
C ALA A 70 13.05 -2.25 6.73
N ASP A 71 13.91 -1.22 6.77
CA ASP A 71 13.86 -0.04 7.63
C ASP A 71 14.97 0.96 7.26
N GLY A 72 14.67 2.26 7.39
CA GLY A 72 15.62 3.35 7.69
C GLY A 72 16.85 3.58 6.80
N THR A 73 16.68 3.95 5.54
CA THR A 73 17.68 4.77 4.86
C THR A 73 16.97 6.00 4.31
N GLU A 74 16.87 7.02 5.15
CA GLU A 74 17.07 8.39 4.66
C GLU A 74 18.48 8.53 4.09
#